data_AF-A0A0D3FGB0-F1
#
_entry.id   AF-A0A0D3FGB0-F1
#
_cell.length_a   1.000
_cell.length_b   1.000
_cell.length_c   1.000
_cell.angle_alpha   90.00
_cell.angle_beta   90.00
_cell.angle_gamma   90.00
#
_symmetry.space_group_name_H-M   'P 1'
#
loop_
_entity.id
_entity.type
_entity.pdbx_description
1 polymer ?
#
loop_
_entity_poly.entity_id
_entity_poly.type
_entity_poly.pdbx_seq_one_letter_code
_entity_poly.pdbx_strand_id
1 'polypeptide(L)'
;MLAGVDAARLRRLPPCLVLGRMKDPPRDRQRTLVEALQKAGVTVEAKLDGAGYHAMELFKEDRAAEFIAQVTDFVRRHTGAGSDVHAGRSRL
;
A
#
# COMPACT_ATOMS: atom_id res chain seq x y z
N MET A 1 17.01 1.01 4.60
CA MET A 1 16.08 1.51 3.55
C MET A 1 15.09 2.56 4.05
N LEU A 2 14.74 2.63 5.34
CA LEU A 2 13.88 3.72 5.88
C LEU A 2 14.61 4.69 6.82
N ALA A 3 15.90 4.46 7.10
CA ALA A 3 16.69 5.28 8.02
C ALA A 3 16.81 6.77 7.61
N GLY A 4 16.48 7.11 6.36
CA GLY A 4 16.42 8.50 5.87
C GLY A 4 15.01 9.07 5.74
N VAL A 5 13.97 8.33 6.09
CA VAL A 5 12.58 8.80 6.01
C VAL A 5 12.07 9.07 7.42
N ASP A 6 11.88 10.35 7.73
CA ASP A 6 11.30 10.79 9.00
C ASP A 6 9.87 10.23 9.16
N ALA A 7 9.54 9.74 10.36
CA ALA A 7 8.21 9.31 10.74
C ALA A 7 7.16 10.41 10.53
N ALA A 8 7.52 11.69 10.71
CA ALA A 8 6.64 12.83 10.43
C ALA A 8 6.30 12.97 8.94
N ARG A 9 7.13 12.43 8.05
CA ARG A 9 6.84 12.33 6.62
C ARG A 9 5.99 11.10 6.31
N LEU A 10 6.26 9.97 6.96
CA LEU A 10 5.48 8.73 6.79
C LEU A 10 4.02 8.91 7.22
N ARG A 11 3.75 9.58 8.34
CA ARG A 11 2.37 9.79 8.84
C ARG A 11 1.46 10.56 7.89
N ARG A 12 2.03 11.25 6.89
CA ARG A 12 1.27 12.00 5.87
C ARG A 12 0.77 11.12 4.74
N LEU A 13 1.19 9.86 4.68
CA LEU A 13 0.74 8.93 3.68
C LEU A 13 -0.75 8.59 3.89
N PRO A 14 -1.51 8.42 2.79
CA PRO A 14 -2.85 7.88 2.88
C PRO A 14 -2.81 6.41 3.37
N PRO A 15 -3.96 5.78 3.61
CA PRO A 15 -4.02 4.34 3.80
C PRO A 15 -3.18 3.60 2.74
N CYS A 16 -2.42 2.59 3.16
CA CYS A 16 -1.50 1.86 2.31
C CYS A 16 -1.88 0.38 2.22
N LEU A 17 -1.81 -0.19 1.02
CA LEU A 17 -1.85 -1.63 0.79
C LEU A 17 -0.43 -2.13 0.52
N VAL A 18 0.01 -3.17 1.24
CA VAL A 18 1.28 -3.85 0.99
C VAL A 18 1.00 -5.33 0.72
N LEU A 19 1.22 -5.73 -0.53
CA LEU A 19 1.11 -7.12 -0.98
C LEU A 19 2.51 -7.73 -1.08
N GLY A 20 2.68 -8.94 -0.58
CA GLY A 20 3.93 -9.68 -0.60
C GLY A 20 3.70 -11.17 -0.80
N ARG A 21 4.74 -11.88 -1.27
CA ARG A 21 4.68 -13.32 -1.53
C ARG A 21 5.65 -14.08 -0.63
N MET A 22 5.31 -15.33 -0.28
CA MET A 22 6.11 -16.15 0.64
C MET A 22 7.51 -16.47 0.13
N LYS A 23 7.69 -16.62 -1.19
CA LYS A 23 9.01 -16.90 -1.82
C LYS A 23 9.60 -15.66 -2.49
N ASP A 24 9.29 -14.48 -1.97
CA ASP A 24 9.78 -13.20 -2.49
C ASP A 24 11.10 -12.80 -1.81
N PRO A 25 12.24 -12.66 -2.53
CA PRO A 25 13.51 -12.24 -1.92
C PRO A 25 13.43 -10.94 -1.07
N PRO A 26 12.71 -9.87 -1.49
CA PRO A 26 12.50 -8.67 -0.67
C PRO A 26 11.47 -8.80 0.48
N ARG A 27 10.93 -9.98 0.80
CA ARG A 27 9.85 -10.12 1.81
C ARG A 27 10.18 -9.51 3.17
N ASP A 28 11.41 -9.68 3.67
CA ASP A 28 11.82 -9.09 4.94
C ASP A 28 11.80 -7.55 4.89
N ARG A 29 12.14 -6.96 3.75
CA ARG A 29 12.09 -5.50 3.55
C ARG A 29 10.65 -4.99 3.50
N GLN A 30 9.73 -5.76 2.89
CA GLN A 30 8.30 -5.45 2.91
C GLN A 30 7.75 -5.46 4.34
N ARG A 31 8.17 -6.43 5.19
CA ARG A 31 7.80 -6.45 6.61
C ARG A 31 8.33 -5.23 7.36
N THR A 32 9.61 -4.87 7.17
CA THR A 32 10.17 -3.65 7.76
C THR A 32 9.43 -2.38 7.32
N LEU A 33 8.97 -2.32 6.07
CA LEU A 33 8.15 -1.21 5.58
C LEU A 33 6.80 -1.13 6.30
N VAL A 34 6.10 -2.25 6.42
CA VAL A 34 4.81 -2.32 7.13
C VAL A 34 4.98 -1.85 8.58
N GLU A 35 5.99 -2.36 9.29
CA GLU A 35 6.27 -1.96 10.67
C GLU A 35 6.53 -0.46 10.81
N ALA A 36 7.29 0.14 9.89
CA ALA A 36 7.57 1.56 9.92
C ALA A 36 6.35 2.43 9.64
N LEU A 37 5.50 2.03 8.67
CA LEU A 37 4.25 2.72 8.36
C LEU A 37 3.28 2.67 9.55
N GLN A 38 3.13 1.50 10.17
CA GLN A 38 2.30 1.32 11.36
C GLN A 38 2.81 2.14 12.54
N LYS A 39 4.12 2.13 12.81
CA LYS A 39 4.74 2.96 13.86
C LYS A 39 4.54 4.46 13.61
N ALA A 40 4.46 4.89 12.36
CA ALA A 40 4.18 6.27 11.99
C ALA A 40 2.69 6.63 12.06
N GLY A 41 1.80 5.71 12.42
CA GLY A 41 0.36 5.93 12.53
C GLY A 41 -0.42 5.85 11.21
N VAL A 42 0.18 5.27 10.16
CA VAL A 42 -0.49 5.07 8.88
C VAL A 42 -1.40 3.85 8.96
N THR A 43 -2.62 3.94 8.42
CA THR A 43 -3.48 2.77 8.22
C THR A 43 -2.89 1.86 7.14
N VAL A 44 -2.51 0.63 7.50
CA VAL A 44 -1.86 -0.32 6.57
C VAL A 44 -2.63 -1.63 6.51
N GLU A 45 -3.03 -2.03 5.30
CA GLU A 45 -3.47 -3.39 4.99
C GLU A 45 -2.26 -4.18 4.44
N ALA A 46 -1.76 -5.16 5.19
CA ALA A 46 -0.60 -5.95 4.80
C ALA A 46 -0.99 -7.42 4.55
N LYS A 47 -0.72 -7.92 3.35
CA LYS A 47 -0.91 -9.32 2.95
C LYS A 47 0.41 -9.87 2.43
N LEU A 48 1.24 -10.41 3.33
CA LEU A 48 2.62 -10.85 3.03
C LEU A 48 2.78 -12.37 2.92
N ASP A 49 1.66 -13.09 2.93
CA ASP A 49 1.52 -14.54 2.90
C ASP A 49 1.02 -15.05 1.53
N GLY A 50 0.98 -14.18 0.52
CA GLY A 50 0.57 -14.55 -0.83
C GLY A 50 1.41 -15.72 -1.38
N ALA A 51 0.74 -16.68 -2.01
CA ALA A 51 1.42 -17.79 -2.66
C ALA A 51 2.24 -17.30 -3.85
N GLY A 52 3.44 -17.89 -4.05
CA GLY A 52 4.27 -17.65 -5.22
C GLY A 52 5.61 -16.97 -4.92
N TYR A 53 6.23 -16.47 -5.99
CA TYR A 53 7.53 -15.81 -6.02
C TYR A 53 7.38 -14.35 -6.46
N HIS A 54 8.49 -13.63 -6.51
CA HIS A 54 8.53 -12.20 -6.87
C HIS A 54 7.76 -11.89 -8.16
N ALA A 55 6.86 -10.91 -8.10
CA ALA A 55 6.12 -10.38 -9.25
C ALA A 55 5.37 -11.44 -10.09
N MET A 56 4.93 -12.54 -9.48
CA MET A 56 4.26 -13.65 -10.18
C MET A 56 3.00 -13.20 -10.95
N GLU A 57 2.32 -12.16 -10.47
CA GLU A 57 1.19 -11.51 -11.13
C GLU A 57 1.51 -10.97 -12.54
N LEU A 58 2.78 -10.74 -12.87
CA LEU A 58 3.18 -10.34 -14.22
C LEU A 58 3.22 -11.51 -15.21
N PHE A 59 3.23 -12.75 -14.72
CA PHE A 59 3.50 -13.94 -15.54
C PHE A 59 2.37 -14.98 -15.51
N LYS A 60 1.46 -14.89 -14.53
CA LYS A 60 0.37 -15.86 -14.37
C LYS A 60 -0.97 -15.16 -14.28
N GLU A 61 -1.89 -15.53 -15.16
CA GLU A 61 -3.21 -14.90 -15.28
C GLU A 61 -4.04 -15.02 -14.00
N ASP A 62 -4.02 -16.18 -13.34
CA ASP A 62 -4.72 -16.39 -12.06
C ASP A 62 -4.20 -15.42 -10.98
N ARG A 63 -2.90 -15.16 -10.96
CA ARG A 63 -2.25 -14.25 -10.01
C ARG A 63 -2.43 -12.79 -10.38
N ALA A 64 -2.47 -12.48 -11.67
CA ALA A 64 -2.84 -11.16 -12.15
C ALA A 64 -4.27 -10.81 -11.70
N ALA A 65 -5.23 -11.73 -11.91
CA ALA A 65 -6.62 -11.54 -11.49
C ALA A 65 -6.74 -11.36 -9.97
N GLU A 66 -6.04 -12.20 -9.18
CA GLU A 66 -5.98 -12.09 -7.72
C GLU A 66 -5.43 -10.73 -7.27
N PHE A 67 -4.33 -10.26 -7.89
CA PHE A 67 -3.71 -8.96 -7.60
C PHE A 67 -4.65 -7.80 -7.96
N ILE A 68 -5.23 -7.81 -9.15
CA ILE A 68 -6.15 -6.78 -9.64
C ILE A 68 -7.37 -6.67 -8.72
N ALA A 69 -7.94 -7.79 -8.28
CA ALA A 69 -9.07 -7.79 -7.36
C ALA A 69 -8.68 -7.12 -6.03
N GLN A 70 -7.55 -7.49 -5.44
CA GLN A 70 -7.08 -6.92 -4.17
C GLN A 70 -6.82 -5.40 -4.26
N VAL A 71 -6.17 -4.96 -5.34
CA VAL A 71 -5.88 -3.53 -5.56
C VAL A 71 -7.17 -2.75 -5.84
N THR A 72 -8.03 -3.25 -6.73
CA THR A 72 -9.32 -2.61 -7.06
C THR A 72 -10.19 -2.45 -5.82
N ASP A 73 -10.30 -3.49 -5.02
CA ASP A 73 -11.09 -3.49 -3.79
C ASP A 73 -10.54 -2.47 -2.77
N PHE A 74 -9.22 -2.42 -2.60
CA PHE A 74 -8.58 -1.44 -1.73
C PHE A 74 -8.85 0.00 -2.21
N VAL A 75 -8.59 0.27 -3.49
CA VAL A 75 -8.84 1.59 -4.07
C VAL A 75 -10.31 1.98 -3.87
N ARG A 76 -11.26 1.11 -4.23
CA ARG A 76 -12.70 1.37 -4.08
C ARG A 76 -13.10 1.74 -2.65
N ARG A 77 -12.53 1.08 -1.63
CA ARG A 77 -12.79 1.39 -0.21
C ARG A 77 -12.22 2.74 0.23
N HIS A 78 -11.16 3.22 -0.43
CA HIS A 78 -10.43 4.41 -0.02
C HIS A 78 -10.60 5.62 -0.96
N THR A 79 -11.26 5.47 -2.11
CA THR A 79 -11.60 6.58 -3.03
C THR A 79 -12.95 7.26 -2.73
N GLY A 80 -13.60 6.95 -1.61
CA GLY A 80 -14.92 7.51 -1.24
C GLY A 80 -14.93 8.81 -0.42
N ALA A 81 -13.77 9.39 -0.09
CA ALA A 81 -13.69 10.52 0.86
C ALA A 81 -12.77 11.67 0.38
N GLY A 82 -12.83 12.04 -0.91
CA GLY A 82 -11.84 12.93 -1.50
C GLY A 82 -12.29 13.86 -2.62
N SER A 83 -13.57 14.23 -2.71
CA SER A 83 -14.05 15.23 -3.70
C SER A 83 -14.55 16.54 -3.08
N ASP A 84 -14.08 16.94 -1.90
CA ASP A 84 -14.50 18.19 -1.25
C ASP A 84 -13.37 18.98 -0.54
N VAL A 85 -12.14 19.00 -1.09
CA VAL A 85 -11.09 19.90 -0.56
C VAL A 85 -10.33 20.63 -1.68
N HIS A 86 -11.06 21.42 -2.49
CA HIS A 86 -10.49 22.65 -3.08
C HIS A 86 -11.49 23.70 -3.60
N ALA A 87 -12.80 23.56 -3.38
CA ALA A 87 -13.76 24.63 -3.68
C ALA A 87 -13.77 25.69 -2.57
N GLY A 88 -12.69 26.46 -2.44
CA GLY A 88 -12.59 27.45 -1.37
C GLY A 88 -11.37 28.34 -1.47
N ARG A 89 -11.23 29.10 -2.57
CA ARG A 89 -10.54 30.41 -2.59
C ARG A 89 -10.75 31.11 -3.94
N SER A 90 -11.85 31.85 -4.04
CA SER A 90 -11.85 33.11 -4.78
C SER A 90 -12.89 34.04 -4.14
N ARG A 91 -12.42 34.87 -3.21
CA ARG A 91 -13.02 36.18 -2.94
C ARG A 91 -12.00 37.21 -3.39
N LEU A 92 -12.26 37.81 -4.54
CA LEU A 92 -11.91 39.17 -4.89
C LEU A 92 -13.16 39.76 -5.55
#